data_AF-I9WDI1-F1
#
_entry.id   AF-I9WDI1-F1
#
_cell.length_a   1.000
_cell.length_b   1.000
_cell.length_c   1.000
_cell.angle_alpha   90.00
_cell.angle_beta   90.00
_cell.angle_gamma   90.00
#
_symmetry.space_group_name_H-M   'P 1'
#
loop_
_entity.id
_entity.type
_entity.pdbx_description
1 polymer ?
#
loop_
_entity_poly.entity_id
_entity_poly.type
_entity_poly.pdbx_seq_one_letter_code
_entity_poly.pdbx_strand_id
1 'polypeptide(L)'
;MGRFWGYVRTGWERILFGCVGAACLAFTFYFLANAQVTSASAVFAMAFFSFFYSNLARFKKFKGLGFEAELWEDKQKEAADLIARLQKVVSVYTREIVMSSVMRGRWGGDVSWKKRWSLFEELQASHIELGQNIDFSDLKGDVERTFIYDLCWPLASSVRQSIDEAKAEASNAGVARFGSPVVDVEGFGIFQDELRQIVSADDQLYHRAKTENIAQKTLLIARTAETELRTKFSVEVRFKDGILERLEALDRVMDQRPIVVTPELIEWADNPIDQG
;
A
#
# COMPACT_ATOMS: atom_id res chain seq x y z
N MET A 1 -17.09 58.16 8.64
CA MET A 1 -15.80 57.42 8.53
C MET A 1 -15.33 56.76 9.83
N GLY A 2 -15.64 57.27 11.04
CA GLY A 2 -15.11 56.70 12.29
C GLY A 2 -15.50 55.24 12.63
N ARG A 3 -16.71 54.78 12.23
CA ARG A 3 -17.17 53.40 12.50
C ARG A 3 -16.42 52.32 11.70
N PHE A 4 -16.02 52.64 10.46
CA PHE A 4 -15.26 51.71 9.62
C PHE A 4 -13.85 51.48 10.19
N TRP A 5 -13.18 52.55 10.61
CA TRP A 5 -11.85 52.48 11.23
C TRP A 5 -11.84 51.71 12.56
N GLY A 6 -12.92 51.82 13.35
CA GLY A 6 -13.09 51.00 14.56
C GLY A 6 -13.23 49.51 14.27
N TYR A 7 -13.93 49.13 13.20
CA TYR A 7 -14.09 47.74 12.78
C TYR A 7 -12.79 47.15 12.23
N VAL A 8 -12.08 47.91 11.40
CA VAL A 8 -10.77 47.51 10.85
C VAL A 8 -9.74 47.34 11.97
N ARG A 9 -9.64 48.28 12.91
CA ARG A 9 -8.69 48.20 14.03
C ARG A 9 -8.94 47.02 14.96
N THR A 10 -10.18 46.53 15.05
CA THR A 10 -10.56 45.44 15.95
C THR A 10 -10.66 44.06 15.29
N GLY A 11 -10.55 44.00 13.96
CA GLY A 11 -10.67 42.76 13.16
C GLY A 11 -9.58 42.59 12.09
N TRP A 12 -8.51 43.39 12.12
CA TRP A 12 -7.45 43.33 11.10
C TRP A 12 -6.78 41.96 11.01
N GLU A 13 -6.57 41.26 12.14
CA GLU A 13 -6.01 39.90 12.18
C GLU A 13 -6.86 38.93 11.35
N ARG A 14 -8.19 39.02 11.48
CA ARG A 14 -9.13 38.17 10.74
C ARG A 14 -9.05 38.42 9.24
N ILE A 15 -9.01 39.69 8.85
CA ILE A 15 -8.92 40.10 7.44
C ILE A 15 -7.59 39.61 6.86
N LEU A 16 -6.49 39.80 7.60
CA LEU A 16 -5.15 39.38 7.17
C LEU A 16 -5.07 37.86 7.00
N PHE A 17 -5.45 37.06 8.00
CA PHE A 17 -5.44 35.60 7.91
C PHE A 17 -6.44 35.07 6.87
N GLY A 18 -7.58 35.73 6.68
CA GLY A 18 -8.54 35.38 5.64
C GLY A 18 -7.99 35.63 4.23
N CYS A 19 -7.32 36.75 4.00
CA CYS A 19 -6.68 37.06 2.71
C CYS A 19 -5.50 36.12 2.42
N VAL A 20 -4.67 35.83 3.43
CA VAL A 20 -3.56 34.86 3.29
C VAL A 20 -4.12 33.46 2.97
N GLY A 21 -5.16 33.03 3.70
CA GLY A 21 -5.82 31.75 3.43
C GLY A 21 -6.40 31.65 2.03
N ALA A 22 -7.07 32.71 1.56
CA ALA A 22 -7.63 32.76 0.21
C ALA A 22 -6.53 32.73 -0.88
N ALA A 23 -5.42 33.43 -0.67
CA ALA A 23 -4.28 33.40 -1.58
C ALA A 23 -3.67 32.00 -1.65
N CYS A 24 -3.40 31.35 -0.50
CA CYS A 24 -2.92 29.97 -0.47
C CYS A 24 -3.90 29.02 -1.18
N LEU A 25 -5.21 29.17 -0.96
CA LEU A 25 -6.21 28.32 -1.60
C LEU A 25 -6.22 28.48 -3.13
N ALA A 26 -6.00 29.69 -3.65
CA ALA A 26 -5.81 29.92 -5.08
C ALA A 26 -4.53 29.23 -5.62
N PHE A 27 -3.43 29.29 -4.87
CA PHE A 27 -2.20 28.59 -5.21
C PHE A 27 -2.34 27.06 -5.17
N THR A 28 -3.16 26.51 -4.27
CA THR A 28 -3.49 25.08 -4.28
C THR A 28 -4.09 24.66 -5.62
N PHE A 29 -5.08 25.40 -6.12
CA PHE A 29 -5.68 25.10 -7.43
C PHE A 29 -4.69 25.25 -8.57
N TYR A 30 -3.81 26.26 -8.50
CA TYR A 30 -2.74 26.43 -9.48
C TYR A 30 -1.77 25.24 -9.49
N PHE A 31 -1.30 24.76 -8.34
CA PHE A 31 -0.41 23.60 -8.27
C PHE A 31 -1.11 22.31 -8.70
N LEU A 32 -2.39 22.18 -8.37
CA LEU A 32 -3.20 21.04 -8.79
C LEU A 32 -3.36 20.99 -10.33
N ALA A 33 -3.60 22.14 -10.97
CA ALA A 33 -3.68 22.25 -12.43
C ALA A 33 -2.35 21.90 -13.14
N ASN A 34 -1.21 22.06 -12.45
CA ASN A 34 0.12 21.70 -12.95
C ASN A 34 0.57 20.29 -12.51
N ALA A 35 -0.35 19.44 -12.03
CA ALA A 35 -0.07 18.08 -11.55
C ALA A 35 0.97 17.98 -10.41
N GLN A 36 1.23 19.07 -9.68
CA GLN A 36 2.15 19.09 -8.54
C GLN A 36 1.42 18.77 -7.23
N VAL A 37 1.02 17.52 -7.06
CA VAL A 37 0.14 17.07 -5.95
C VAL A 37 0.75 17.38 -4.57
N THR A 38 2.05 17.15 -4.38
CA THR A 38 2.72 17.41 -3.08
C THR A 38 2.67 18.89 -2.70
N SER A 39 3.01 19.78 -3.65
CA SER A 39 2.98 21.24 -3.45
C SER A 39 1.54 21.73 -3.21
N ALA A 40 0.58 21.20 -3.96
CA ALA A 40 -0.83 21.52 -3.80
C ALA A 40 -1.34 21.18 -2.38
N SER A 41 -1.00 19.98 -1.89
CA SER A 41 -1.37 19.52 -0.54
C SER A 41 -0.76 20.38 0.57
N ALA A 42 0.52 20.73 0.47
CA ALA A 42 1.20 21.57 1.46
C ALA A 42 0.57 22.98 1.54
N VAL A 43 0.31 23.60 0.38
CA VAL A 43 -0.29 24.94 0.31
C VAL A 43 -1.76 24.92 0.76
N PHE A 44 -2.47 23.82 0.50
CA PHE A 44 -3.84 23.64 0.99
C PHE A 44 -3.89 23.61 2.52
N ALA A 45 -2.98 22.86 3.16
CA ALA A 45 -2.88 22.84 4.61
C ALA A 45 -2.62 24.23 5.19
N MET A 46 -1.72 25.03 4.58
CA MET A 46 -1.48 26.41 4.99
C MET A 46 -2.72 27.31 4.83
N ALA A 47 -3.47 27.14 3.73
CA ALA A 47 -4.73 27.85 3.52
C ALA A 47 -5.74 27.52 4.63
N PHE A 48 -5.88 26.24 4.92
CA PHE A 48 -6.78 25.73 5.94
C PHE A 48 -6.42 26.27 7.34
N PHE A 49 -5.14 26.21 7.74
CA PHE A 49 -4.69 26.77 9.02
C PHE A 49 -4.89 28.29 9.10
N SER A 50 -4.69 29.02 8.00
CA SER A 50 -4.94 30.46 7.97
C SER A 50 -6.42 30.78 8.19
N PHE A 51 -7.35 30.03 7.58
CA PHE A 51 -8.77 30.17 7.87
C PHE A 51 -9.12 29.78 9.31
N PHE A 52 -8.46 28.76 9.85
CA PHE A 52 -8.62 28.37 11.25
C PHE A 52 -8.20 29.49 12.21
N TYR A 53 -7.02 30.09 12.03
CA TYR A 53 -6.55 31.23 12.84
C TYR A 53 -7.43 32.47 12.69
N SER A 54 -7.93 32.73 11.48
CA SER A 54 -8.90 33.81 11.22
C SER A 54 -10.17 33.67 12.07
N ASN A 55 -10.61 32.44 12.34
CA ASN A 55 -11.75 32.16 13.20
C ASN A 55 -11.39 32.08 14.69
N LEU A 56 -10.18 31.62 15.04
CA LEU A 56 -9.67 31.59 16.42
C LEU A 56 -9.52 32.98 17.07
N ALA A 57 -9.23 34.01 16.27
CA ALA A 57 -9.16 35.40 16.76
C ALA A 57 -10.49 35.89 17.39
N ARG A 58 -11.61 35.22 17.10
CA ARG A 58 -12.94 35.51 17.68
C ARG A 58 -13.03 35.15 19.17
N PHE A 59 -12.17 34.26 19.66
CA PHE A 59 -12.20 33.74 21.03
C PHE A 59 -11.57 34.68 22.08
N LYS A 60 -10.74 35.65 21.66
CA LYS A 60 -10.01 36.53 22.61
C LYS A 60 -10.88 37.63 23.27
N LYS A 61 -12.14 37.81 22.83
CA LYS A 61 -13.04 38.90 23.28
C LYS A 61 -14.17 38.49 24.23
N PHE A 62 -14.35 37.21 24.52
CA PHE A 62 -15.47 36.70 25.34
C PHE A 62 -15.09 36.49 26.81
N LYS A 63 -14.52 37.50 27.47
CA LYS A 63 -13.95 37.39 28.83
C LYS A 63 -14.68 38.24 29.92
N GLY A 64 -15.95 38.62 29.71
CA GLY A 64 -16.52 39.76 30.45
C GLY A 64 -17.95 39.67 31.00
N LEU A 65 -18.76 38.66 30.69
CA LEU A 65 -20.16 38.59 31.15
C LEU A 65 -20.53 37.12 31.36
N GLY A 66 -21.05 36.76 32.54
CA GLY A 66 -21.35 35.41 33.04
C GLY A 66 -22.31 34.49 32.25
N PHE A 67 -22.41 34.69 30.94
CA PHE A 67 -22.78 33.69 29.92
C PHE A 67 -21.62 32.68 29.64
N GLU A 68 -20.49 32.81 30.34
CA GLU A 68 -19.25 32.07 30.12
C GLU A 68 -19.31 30.57 30.38
N ALA A 69 -20.24 30.04 31.18
CA ALA A 69 -20.27 28.60 31.45
C ALA A 69 -21.08 27.82 30.39
N GLU A 70 -22.26 28.33 30.01
CA GLU A 70 -23.17 27.65 29.09
C GLU A 70 -22.66 27.71 27.64
N LEU A 71 -22.07 28.85 27.23
CA LEU A 71 -21.44 28.97 25.90
C LEU A 71 -20.10 28.21 25.83
N TRP A 72 -19.46 27.93 26.95
CA TRP A 72 -18.17 27.23 26.98
C TRP A 72 -18.30 25.75 26.70
N GLU A 73 -19.33 25.08 27.24
CA GLU A 73 -19.63 23.68 26.90
C GLU A 73 -19.95 23.51 25.41
N ASP A 74 -20.81 24.36 24.85
CA ASP A 74 -21.13 24.34 23.42
C ASP A 74 -19.90 24.62 22.54
N LYS A 75 -19.01 25.52 22.97
CA LYS A 75 -17.79 25.84 22.23
C LYS A 75 -16.72 24.76 22.34
N GLN A 76 -16.62 24.09 23.49
CA GLN A 76 -15.77 22.91 23.62
C GLN A 76 -16.27 21.78 22.74
N LYS A 77 -17.59 21.57 22.65
CA LYS A 77 -18.20 20.59 21.77
C LYS A 77 -17.97 20.91 20.28
N GLU A 78 -18.09 22.18 19.89
CA GLU A 78 -17.80 22.64 18.53
C GLU A 78 -16.31 22.47 18.18
N ALA A 79 -15.40 22.79 19.11
CA ALA A 79 -13.97 22.57 18.93
C ALA A 79 -13.61 21.08 18.84
N ALA A 80 -14.23 20.23 19.66
CA ALA A 80 -14.05 18.78 19.62
C ALA A 80 -14.55 18.18 18.30
N ASP A 81 -15.73 18.60 17.81
CA ASP A 81 -16.24 18.19 16.49
C ASP A 81 -15.30 18.65 15.37
N LEU A 82 -14.76 19.87 15.46
CA LEU A 82 -13.82 20.37 14.47
C LEU A 82 -12.49 19.59 14.48
N ILE A 83 -11.96 19.25 15.65
CA ILE A 83 -10.77 18.39 15.80
C ILE A 83 -11.05 17.01 15.21
N ALA A 84 -12.20 16.41 15.49
CA ALA A 84 -12.58 15.10 14.96
C ALA A 84 -12.67 15.12 13.42
N ARG A 85 -13.26 16.18 12.84
CA ARG A 85 -13.29 16.36 11.38
C ARG A 85 -11.89 16.52 10.79
N LEU A 86 -11.02 17.26 11.47
CA LEU A 86 -9.63 17.45 11.04
C LEU A 86 -8.86 16.13 11.07
N GLN A 87 -8.99 15.35 12.15
CA GLN A 87 -8.39 14.01 12.25
C GLN A 87 -8.84 13.11 11.09
N LYS A 88 -10.14 13.14 10.75
CA LYS A 88 -10.67 12.37 9.61
C LYS A 88 -10.03 12.82 8.28
N VAL A 89 -9.98 14.11 8.01
CA VAL A 89 -9.38 14.64 6.76
C VAL A 89 -7.90 14.27 6.67
N VAL A 90 -7.16 14.47 7.76
CA VAL A 90 -5.74 14.15 7.85
C VAL A 90 -5.50 12.65 7.66
N SER A 91 -6.30 11.77 8.26
CA SER A 91 -6.19 10.31 8.07
C SER A 91 -6.36 9.89 6.60
N VAL A 92 -7.24 10.56 5.86
CA VAL A 92 -7.46 10.30 4.42
C VAL A 92 -6.23 10.70 3.62
N TYR A 93 -5.64 11.87 3.90
CA TYR A 93 -4.42 12.32 3.24
C TYR A 93 -3.22 11.44 3.57
N THR A 94 -3.05 11.05 4.82
CA THR A 94 -1.96 10.14 5.24
C THR A 94 -2.09 8.81 4.52
N ARG A 95 -3.30 8.24 4.45
CA ARG A 95 -3.58 7.02 3.65
C ARG A 95 -3.19 7.22 2.19
N GLU A 96 -3.59 8.32 1.56
CA GLU A 96 -3.28 8.57 0.15
C GLU A 96 -1.78 8.74 -0.10
N ILE A 97 -1.07 9.48 0.77
CA ILE A 97 0.38 9.69 0.65
C ILE A 97 1.13 8.36 0.77
N VAL A 98 0.81 7.58 1.81
CA VAL A 98 1.45 6.29 2.06
C VAL A 98 1.16 5.32 0.92
N MET A 99 -0.11 5.14 0.55
CA MET A 99 -0.49 4.20 -0.51
C MET A 99 0.02 4.64 -1.89
N SER A 100 0.05 5.95 -2.18
CA SER A 100 0.66 6.47 -3.41
C SER A 100 2.15 6.13 -3.46
N SER A 101 2.88 6.29 -2.35
CA SER A 101 4.30 5.91 -2.25
C SER A 101 4.52 4.41 -2.46
N VAL A 102 3.72 3.59 -1.76
CA VAL A 102 3.75 2.11 -1.87
C VAL A 102 3.48 1.65 -3.30
N MET A 103 2.40 2.16 -3.91
CA MET A 103 2.00 1.75 -5.25
C MET A 103 2.95 2.27 -6.32
N ARG A 104 3.41 3.53 -6.26
CA ARG A 104 4.32 4.11 -7.26
C ARG A 104 5.59 3.30 -7.43
N GLY A 105 6.14 2.78 -6.34
CA GLY A 105 7.33 1.97 -6.40
C GLY A 105 7.15 0.62 -7.12
N ARG A 106 5.91 0.13 -7.29
CA ARG A 106 5.61 -1.06 -8.10
C ARG A 106 5.62 -0.79 -9.61
N TRP A 107 5.42 0.45 -10.03
CA TRP A 107 5.42 0.86 -11.43
C TRP A 107 6.82 1.28 -11.94
N GLY A 108 7.89 0.75 -11.33
CA GLY A 108 9.27 1.06 -11.70
C GLY A 108 9.87 2.30 -11.03
N GLY A 109 9.34 2.71 -9.87
CA GLY A 109 9.96 3.77 -9.07
C GLY A 109 11.18 3.27 -8.29
N ASP A 110 12.27 4.04 -8.29
CA ASP A 110 13.53 3.77 -7.56
C ASP A 110 13.44 3.96 -6.02
N VAL A 111 12.23 3.92 -5.46
CA VAL A 111 12.02 4.08 -4.02
C VAL A 111 12.00 2.71 -3.37
N SER A 112 13.02 2.38 -2.58
CA SER A 112 13.08 1.11 -1.86
C SER A 112 11.96 0.95 -0.83
N TRP A 113 11.58 -0.29 -0.51
CA TRP A 113 10.64 -0.64 0.56
C TRP A 113 11.07 -0.07 1.90
N LYS A 114 12.38 -0.03 2.19
CA LYS A 114 12.91 0.65 3.39
C LYS A 114 12.42 2.10 3.51
N LYS A 115 12.50 2.88 2.43
CA LYS A 115 12.03 4.28 2.41
C LYS A 115 10.52 4.39 2.56
N ARG A 116 9.77 3.50 1.91
CA ARG A 116 8.29 3.48 1.95
C ARG A 116 7.78 3.13 3.35
N TRP A 117 8.43 2.16 4.00
CA TRP A 117 8.10 1.74 5.36
C TRP A 117 8.45 2.82 6.38
N SER A 118 9.65 3.42 6.28
CA SER A 118 10.05 4.58 7.11
C SER A 118 9.04 5.73 7.01
N LEU A 119 8.58 6.06 5.80
CA LEU A 119 7.57 7.10 5.60
C LEU A 119 6.26 6.80 6.35
N PHE A 120 5.81 5.55 6.36
CA PHE A 120 4.62 5.14 7.11
C PHE A 120 4.83 5.32 8.63
N GLU A 121 5.97 4.85 9.16
CA GLU A 121 6.29 4.95 10.58
C GLU A 121 6.47 6.42 11.03
N GLU A 122 7.14 7.24 10.23
CA GLU A 122 7.33 8.67 10.48
C GLU A 122 6.00 9.43 10.51
N LEU A 123 5.08 9.15 9.57
CA LEU A 123 3.76 9.78 9.55
C LEU A 123 2.92 9.32 10.74
N GLN A 124 2.95 8.03 11.09
CA GLN A 124 2.27 7.51 12.27
C GLN A 124 2.78 8.18 13.56
N ALA A 125 4.10 8.26 13.74
CA ALA A 125 4.72 8.92 14.89
C ALA A 125 4.36 10.41 14.96
N SER A 126 4.40 11.11 13.83
CA SER A 126 4.04 12.53 13.75
C SER A 126 2.60 12.80 14.21
N HIS A 127 1.64 11.91 13.89
CA HIS A 127 0.26 12.06 14.38
C HIS A 127 0.15 11.89 15.90
N ILE A 128 0.90 10.95 16.47
CA ILE A 128 0.94 10.72 17.92
C ILE A 128 1.54 11.94 18.63
N GLU A 129 2.65 12.49 18.12
CA GLU A 129 3.30 13.69 18.67
C GLU A 129 2.39 14.93 18.64
N LEU A 130 1.53 15.04 17.60
CA LEU A 130 0.52 16.08 17.48
C LEU A 130 -0.71 15.86 18.37
N GLY A 131 -0.72 14.81 19.20
CA GLY A 131 -1.86 14.45 20.06
C GLY A 131 -3.07 13.92 19.28
N GLN A 132 -2.88 13.51 18.02
CA GLN A 132 -3.91 12.92 17.18
C GLN A 132 -3.88 11.41 17.33
N ASN A 133 -4.78 10.87 18.16
CA ASN A 133 -4.91 9.42 18.32
C ASN A 133 -5.74 8.81 17.17
N ILE A 134 -5.15 8.79 15.97
CA ILE A 134 -5.75 8.21 14.76
C ILE A 134 -5.39 6.72 14.69
N ASP A 135 -6.38 5.87 14.51
CA ASP A 135 -6.17 4.45 14.26
C ASP A 135 -5.70 4.21 12.81
N PHE A 136 -4.45 3.76 12.66
CA PHE A 136 -3.85 3.41 11.37
C PHE A 136 -3.86 1.92 11.07
N SER A 137 -4.58 1.09 11.84
CA SER A 137 -4.59 -0.37 11.68
C SER A 137 -5.00 -0.81 10.28
N ASP A 138 -6.03 -0.19 9.71
CA ASP A 138 -6.48 -0.49 8.33
C ASP A 138 -5.42 -0.11 7.29
N LEU A 139 -4.81 1.08 7.44
CA LEU A 139 -3.74 1.53 6.54
C LEU A 139 -2.54 0.60 6.62
N LYS A 140 -2.12 0.23 7.84
CA LYS A 140 -1.05 -0.73 8.08
C LYS A 140 -1.35 -2.05 7.38
N GLY A 141 -2.57 -2.56 7.52
CA GLY A 141 -3.02 -3.77 6.83
C GLY A 141 -2.93 -3.65 5.30
N ASP A 142 -3.30 -2.52 4.71
CA ASP A 142 -3.18 -2.29 3.27
C ASP A 142 -1.72 -2.24 2.79
N VAL A 143 -0.83 -1.61 3.55
CA VAL A 143 0.61 -1.59 3.29
C VAL A 143 1.22 -2.99 3.42
N GLU A 144 0.92 -3.71 4.51
CA GLU A 144 1.39 -5.07 4.77
C GLU A 144 0.98 -6.05 3.66
N ARG A 145 -0.28 -5.99 3.20
CA ARG A 145 -0.76 -6.84 2.09
C ARG A 145 0.02 -6.59 0.80
N THR A 146 0.34 -5.33 0.52
CA THR A 146 1.12 -4.96 -0.67
C THR A 146 2.58 -5.41 -0.52
N PHE A 147 3.15 -5.26 0.67
CA PHE A 147 4.49 -5.72 1.01
C PHE A 147 4.65 -7.23 0.85
N ILE A 148 3.70 -8.01 1.38
CA ILE A 148 3.63 -9.46 1.24
C ILE A 148 3.60 -9.87 -0.24
N TYR A 149 2.75 -9.20 -1.02
CA TYR A 149 2.65 -9.48 -2.46
C TYR A 149 4.00 -9.24 -3.15
N ASP A 150 4.64 -8.09 -2.92
CA ASP A 150 5.91 -7.75 -3.55
C ASP A 150 7.04 -8.70 -3.12
N LEU A 151 7.00 -9.24 -1.90
CA LEU A 151 7.93 -10.28 -1.43
C LEU A 151 7.77 -11.62 -2.16
N CYS A 152 6.52 -12.07 -2.34
CA CYS A 152 6.26 -13.41 -2.85
C CYS A 152 6.16 -13.48 -4.37
N TRP A 153 5.79 -12.38 -5.04
CA TRP A 153 5.66 -12.32 -6.49
C TRP A 153 6.90 -12.84 -7.26
N PRO A 154 8.13 -12.36 -6.99
CA PRO A 154 9.30 -12.84 -7.71
C PRO A 154 9.55 -14.34 -7.46
N LEU A 155 9.36 -14.81 -6.23
CA LEU A 155 9.52 -16.22 -5.87
C LEU A 155 8.49 -17.10 -6.60
N ALA A 156 7.23 -16.68 -6.62
CA ALA A 156 6.16 -17.38 -7.33
C ALA A 156 6.38 -17.40 -8.85
N SER A 157 6.90 -16.30 -9.42
CA SER A 157 7.28 -16.24 -10.83
C SER A 157 8.40 -17.22 -11.16
N SER A 158 9.39 -17.35 -10.28
CA SER A 158 10.51 -18.28 -10.45
C SER A 158 10.06 -19.74 -10.34
N VAL A 159 9.20 -20.05 -9.37
CA VAL A 159 8.55 -21.38 -9.25
C VAL A 159 7.77 -21.71 -10.52
N ARG A 160 6.96 -20.76 -11.01
CA ARG A 160 6.21 -20.93 -12.27
C ARG A 160 7.14 -21.25 -13.43
N GLN A 161 8.23 -20.49 -13.58
CA GLN A 161 9.20 -20.70 -14.65
C GLN A 161 9.77 -22.13 -14.60
N SER A 162 10.22 -22.59 -13.43
CA SER A 162 10.73 -23.96 -13.26
C SER A 162 9.70 -25.03 -13.64
N ILE A 163 8.42 -24.83 -13.30
CA ILE A 163 7.35 -25.75 -13.67
C ILE A 163 7.10 -25.71 -15.18
N ASP A 164 7.05 -24.52 -15.79
CA ASP A 164 6.81 -24.36 -17.22
C ASP A 164 7.95 -24.96 -18.06
N GLU A 165 9.21 -24.84 -17.61
CA GLU A 165 10.38 -25.48 -18.22
C GLU A 165 10.28 -27.02 -18.16
N ALA A 166 9.91 -27.57 -17.00
CA ALA A 166 9.70 -29.01 -16.85
C ALA A 166 8.50 -29.52 -17.69
N LYS A 167 7.44 -28.73 -17.83
CA LYS A 167 6.33 -29.05 -18.75
C LYS A 167 6.78 -29.06 -20.20
N ALA A 168 7.65 -28.13 -20.60
CA ALA A 168 8.23 -28.12 -21.94
C ALA A 168 9.10 -29.36 -22.20
N GLU A 169 9.90 -29.78 -21.22
CA GLU A 169 10.68 -31.03 -21.28
C GLU A 169 9.76 -32.25 -21.44
N ALA A 170 8.72 -32.37 -20.60
CA ALA A 170 7.73 -33.44 -20.70
C ALA A 170 7.06 -33.46 -22.07
N SER A 171 6.66 -32.30 -22.60
CA SER A 171 6.07 -32.19 -23.94
C SER A 171 7.02 -32.69 -25.03
N ASN A 172 8.31 -32.33 -24.97
CA ASN A 172 9.31 -32.79 -25.93
C ASN A 172 9.53 -34.31 -25.87
N ALA A 173 9.57 -34.87 -24.65
CA ALA A 173 9.65 -36.31 -24.44
C ALA A 173 8.39 -37.03 -24.99
N GLY A 174 7.22 -36.43 -24.84
CA GLY A 174 5.96 -36.88 -25.44
C GLY A 174 6.05 -36.93 -26.97
N VAL A 175 6.48 -35.85 -27.61
CA VAL A 175 6.65 -35.81 -29.08
C VAL A 175 7.61 -36.90 -29.56
N ALA A 176 8.72 -37.14 -28.85
CA ALA A 176 9.64 -38.23 -29.17
C ALA A 176 8.99 -39.62 -29.02
N ARG A 177 8.15 -39.82 -28.00
CA ARG A 177 7.43 -41.08 -27.74
C ARG A 177 6.35 -41.39 -28.78
N PHE A 178 5.58 -40.39 -29.20
CA PHE A 178 4.44 -40.57 -30.10
C PHE A 178 4.78 -40.42 -31.59
N GLY A 179 5.98 -39.91 -31.91
CA GLY A 179 6.52 -39.80 -33.26
C GLY A 179 6.14 -38.49 -33.98
N SER A 180 6.83 -38.22 -35.09
CA SER A 180 6.52 -37.12 -36.01
C SER A 180 6.53 -37.64 -37.46
N PRO A 181 5.37 -37.80 -38.13
CA PRO A 181 4.02 -37.47 -37.64
C PRO A 181 3.55 -38.37 -36.48
N VAL A 182 2.66 -37.84 -35.65
CA VAL A 182 2.08 -38.56 -34.50
C VAL A 182 1.31 -39.78 -34.98
N VAL A 183 1.71 -40.97 -34.52
CA VAL A 183 1.10 -42.25 -34.94
C VAL A 183 -0.19 -42.53 -34.15
N ASP A 184 -0.23 -42.12 -32.89
CA ASP A 184 -1.37 -42.28 -31.98
C ASP A 184 -1.87 -40.90 -31.53
N VAL A 185 -2.85 -40.37 -32.26
CA VAL A 185 -3.42 -39.03 -32.05
C VAL A 185 -4.21 -38.97 -30.73
N GLU A 186 -4.92 -40.03 -30.39
CA GLU A 186 -5.76 -40.09 -29.18
C GLU A 186 -4.88 -40.12 -27.93
N GLY A 187 -3.88 -41.00 -27.88
CA GLY A 187 -2.93 -41.08 -26.77
C GLY A 187 -2.13 -39.79 -26.58
N PHE A 188 -1.71 -39.15 -27.68
CA PHE A 188 -1.05 -37.84 -27.60
C PHE A 188 -1.98 -36.74 -27.08
N GLY A 189 -3.27 -36.79 -27.44
CA GLY A 189 -4.30 -35.88 -26.93
C GLY A 189 -4.45 -35.98 -25.41
N ILE A 190 -4.63 -37.21 -24.90
CA ILE A 190 -4.72 -37.48 -23.45
C ILE A 190 -3.47 -37.01 -22.73
N PHE A 191 -2.28 -37.31 -23.27
CA PHE A 191 -1.00 -36.86 -22.71
C PHE A 191 -0.92 -35.33 -22.58
N GLN A 192 -1.32 -34.60 -23.62
CA GLN A 192 -1.33 -33.13 -23.62
C GLN A 192 -2.39 -32.55 -22.68
N ASP A 193 -3.53 -33.22 -22.52
CA ASP A 193 -4.57 -32.82 -21.57
C ASP A 193 -4.09 -32.98 -20.13
N GLU A 194 -3.48 -34.12 -19.79
CA GLU A 194 -2.89 -34.34 -18.47
C GLU A 194 -1.79 -33.33 -18.14
N LEU A 195 -0.93 -33.01 -19.12
CA LEU A 195 0.13 -32.02 -18.94
C LEU A 195 -0.43 -30.60 -18.73
N ARG A 196 -1.52 -30.25 -19.43
CA ARG A 196 -2.20 -28.94 -19.27
C ARG A 196 -2.88 -28.79 -17.92
N GLN A 197 -3.35 -29.88 -17.32
CA GLN A 197 -3.99 -29.86 -16.00
C GLN A 197 -3.01 -29.54 -14.86
N ILE A 198 -1.70 -29.71 -15.08
CA ILE A 198 -0.68 -29.33 -14.08
C ILE A 198 -0.63 -27.81 -13.97
N VAL A 199 -1.09 -27.30 -12.84
CA VAL A 199 -1.12 -25.88 -12.50
C VAL A 199 0.31 -25.38 -12.27
N SER A 200 0.73 -24.35 -13.02
CA SER A 200 2.06 -23.73 -12.85
C SER A 200 2.02 -22.38 -12.12
N ALA A 201 0.85 -21.76 -12.00
CA ALA A 201 0.71 -20.45 -11.37
C ALA A 201 -0.69 -20.20 -10.79
N ASP A 202 -0.79 -19.18 -9.93
CA ASP A 202 -2.06 -18.61 -9.48
C ASP A 202 -2.28 -17.24 -10.14
N ASP A 203 -3.28 -17.15 -11.01
CA ASP A 203 -3.59 -15.93 -11.76
C ASP A 203 -4.10 -14.78 -10.87
N GLN A 204 -4.45 -15.05 -9.61
CA GLN A 204 -5.04 -14.08 -8.68
C GLN A 204 -4.16 -13.80 -7.46
N LEU A 205 -2.84 -13.98 -7.59
CA LEU A 205 -1.88 -13.85 -6.49
C LEU A 205 -2.01 -12.50 -5.73
N TYR A 206 -2.27 -11.39 -6.43
CA TYR A 206 -2.49 -10.08 -5.81
C TYR A 206 -3.78 -10.01 -4.97
N HIS A 207 -4.87 -10.60 -5.46
CA HIS A 207 -6.13 -10.61 -4.71
C HIS A 207 -6.02 -11.51 -3.49
N ARG A 208 -5.38 -12.69 -3.64
CA ARG A 208 -5.16 -13.63 -2.54
C ARG A 208 -4.20 -13.11 -1.49
N ALA A 209 -3.18 -12.33 -1.85
CA ALA A 209 -2.27 -11.70 -0.88
C ALA A 209 -3.03 -10.91 0.21
N LYS A 210 -4.21 -10.39 -0.12
CA LYS A 210 -5.05 -9.64 0.82
C LYS A 210 -5.63 -10.50 1.94
N THR A 211 -5.94 -11.77 1.65
CA THR A 211 -6.75 -12.64 2.52
C THR A 211 -6.09 -13.95 2.90
N GLU A 212 -5.07 -14.39 2.16
CA GLU A 212 -4.50 -15.74 2.23
C GLU A 212 -2.98 -15.72 2.40
N ASN A 213 -2.43 -16.89 2.76
CA ASN A 213 -0.99 -17.13 2.80
C ASN A 213 -0.49 -17.55 1.40
N ILE A 214 0.00 -16.58 0.64
CA ILE A 214 0.46 -16.79 -0.75
C ILE A 214 1.75 -17.61 -0.82
N ALA A 215 2.59 -17.57 0.21
CA ALA A 215 3.79 -18.39 0.27
C ALA A 215 3.43 -19.87 0.40
N GLN A 216 2.51 -20.19 1.32
CA GLN A 216 1.94 -21.54 1.48
C GLN A 216 1.34 -22.06 0.17
N LYS A 217 0.53 -21.21 -0.50
CA LYS A 217 -0.14 -21.59 -1.74
C LYS A 217 0.86 -21.87 -2.86
N THR A 218 1.91 -21.06 -2.97
CA THR A 218 3.00 -21.24 -3.94
C THR A 218 3.78 -22.53 -3.67
N LEU A 219 4.10 -22.83 -2.40
CA LEU A 219 4.72 -24.09 -2.00
C LEU A 219 3.87 -25.31 -2.36
N LEU A 220 2.55 -25.21 -2.15
CA LEU A 220 1.63 -26.27 -2.52
C LEU A 220 1.65 -26.51 -4.03
N ILE A 221 1.57 -25.45 -4.85
CA ILE A 221 1.67 -25.55 -6.32
C ILE A 221 2.99 -26.20 -6.73
N ALA A 222 4.11 -25.75 -6.17
CA ALA A 222 5.43 -26.30 -6.47
C ALA A 222 5.51 -27.81 -6.20
N ARG A 223 5.12 -28.24 -4.98
CA ARG A 223 5.19 -29.64 -4.56
C ARG A 223 4.21 -30.54 -5.32
N THR A 224 3.01 -30.04 -5.62
CA THR A 224 2.03 -30.77 -6.44
C THR A 224 2.55 -30.94 -7.87
N ALA A 225 3.01 -29.88 -8.51
CA ALA A 225 3.54 -29.93 -9.87
C ALA A 225 4.76 -30.85 -9.98
N GLU A 226 5.70 -30.78 -9.02
CA GLU A 226 6.85 -31.68 -8.95
C GLU A 226 6.41 -33.15 -8.85
N THR A 227 5.45 -33.44 -7.98
CA THR A 227 4.94 -34.81 -7.81
C THR A 227 4.27 -35.32 -9.08
N GLU A 228 3.43 -34.51 -9.71
CA GLU A 228 2.72 -34.90 -10.94
C GLU A 228 3.66 -35.08 -12.13
N LEU A 229 4.61 -34.16 -12.34
CA LEU A 229 5.61 -34.25 -13.41
C LEU A 229 6.51 -35.47 -13.22
N ARG A 230 6.95 -35.75 -11.99
CA ARG A 230 7.76 -36.92 -11.70
C ARG A 230 6.99 -38.22 -11.91
N THR A 231 5.77 -38.33 -11.39
CA THR A 231 5.01 -39.59 -11.39
C THR A 231 4.39 -39.92 -12.75
N LYS A 232 3.82 -38.94 -13.45
CA LYS A 232 3.13 -39.14 -14.72
C LYS A 232 4.06 -39.06 -15.93
N PHE A 233 5.10 -38.22 -15.85
CA PHE A 233 5.95 -37.88 -17.01
C PHE A 233 7.42 -38.28 -16.81
N SER A 234 7.83 -38.75 -15.63
CA SER A 234 9.23 -39.04 -15.30
C SER A 234 10.16 -37.83 -15.50
N VAL A 235 9.64 -36.62 -15.29
CA VAL A 235 10.41 -35.36 -15.38
C VAL A 235 10.57 -34.78 -13.98
N GLU A 236 11.81 -34.44 -13.61
CA GLU A 236 12.14 -33.78 -12.35
C GLU A 236 12.09 -32.25 -12.50
N VAL A 237 11.40 -31.57 -11.59
CA VAL A 237 11.35 -30.10 -11.58
C VAL A 237 12.58 -29.55 -10.86
N ARG A 238 13.33 -28.67 -11.53
CA ARG A 238 14.51 -28.02 -10.96
C ARG A 238 14.17 -26.59 -10.55
N PHE A 239 13.93 -26.39 -9.26
CA PHE A 239 13.77 -25.06 -8.69
C PHE A 239 15.15 -24.39 -8.52
N LYS A 240 15.23 -23.06 -8.64
CA LYS A 240 16.49 -22.35 -8.34
C LYS A 240 16.77 -22.42 -6.84
N ASP A 241 18.05 -22.44 -6.50
CA ASP A 241 18.53 -22.60 -5.13
C ASP A 241 17.95 -21.54 -4.18
N GLY A 242 17.47 -21.96 -3.01
CA GLY A 242 17.00 -21.07 -1.95
C GLY A 242 15.56 -20.58 -2.11
N ILE A 243 14.88 -20.80 -3.25
CA ILE A 243 13.52 -20.30 -3.48
C ILE A 243 12.52 -20.96 -2.54
N LEU A 244 12.57 -22.30 -2.43
CA LEU A 244 11.62 -23.03 -1.60
C LEU A 244 11.85 -22.74 -0.11
N GLU A 245 13.11 -22.66 0.31
CA GLU A 245 13.50 -22.30 1.67
C GLU A 245 13.02 -20.89 2.03
N ARG A 246 13.12 -19.96 1.07
CA ARG A 246 12.60 -18.60 1.22
C ARG A 246 11.09 -18.56 1.37
N LEU A 247 10.37 -19.31 0.53
CA LEU A 247 8.91 -19.43 0.62
C LEU A 247 8.49 -20.08 1.95
N GLU A 248 9.19 -21.09 2.44
CA GLU A 248 8.93 -21.71 3.74
C GLU A 248 9.19 -20.76 4.91
N ALA A 249 10.22 -19.92 4.80
CA ALA A 249 10.45 -18.87 5.79
C ALA A 249 9.32 -17.83 5.79
N LEU A 250 8.88 -17.39 4.61
CA LEU A 250 7.76 -16.45 4.47
C LEU A 250 6.44 -17.06 4.96
N ASP A 251 6.17 -18.34 4.68
CA ASP A 251 5.00 -19.07 5.16
C ASP A 251 4.85 -18.96 6.69
N ARG A 252 5.93 -19.23 7.43
CA ARG A 252 5.95 -19.12 8.90
C ARG A 252 5.71 -17.70 9.41
N VAL A 253 6.23 -16.69 8.72
CA VAL A 253 6.01 -15.27 9.07
C VAL A 253 4.56 -14.88 8.81
N MET A 254 4.00 -15.34 7.68
CA MET A 254 2.66 -14.96 7.23
C MET A 254 1.53 -15.57 8.07
N ASP A 255 1.78 -16.69 8.75
CA ASP A 255 0.82 -17.29 9.69
C ASP A 255 0.64 -16.44 10.97
N GLN A 256 1.55 -15.52 11.26
CA GLN A 256 1.55 -14.69 12.47
C GLN A 256 0.95 -13.29 12.21
N ARG A 257 -0.24 -13.20 11.62
CA ARG A 257 -0.87 -11.88 11.35
C ARG A 257 -1.32 -11.19 12.64
N PRO A 258 -1.11 -9.85 12.80
CA PRO A 258 -0.43 -8.93 11.88
C PRO A 258 1.08 -9.16 11.82
N ILE A 259 1.66 -9.07 10.62
CA ILE A 259 3.07 -9.43 10.43
C ILE A 259 3.99 -8.43 11.14
N VAL A 260 5.07 -8.94 11.72
CA VAL A 260 6.17 -8.12 12.23
C VAL A 260 7.16 -7.91 11.09
N VAL A 261 7.14 -6.72 10.49
CA VAL A 261 8.06 -6.36 9.41
C VAL A 261 9.45 -6.11 10.00
N THR A 262 10.38 -7.03 9.74
CA THR A 262 11.77 -6.94 10.18
C THR A 262 12.65 -6.29 9.12
N PRO A 263 13.84 -5.75 9.48
CA PRO A 263 14.80 -5.23 8.52
C PRO A 263 15.22 -6.27 7.46
N GLU A 264 15.31 -7.54 7.87
CA GLU A 264 15.59 -8.66 6.98
C GLU A 264 14.49 -8.81 5.92
N LEU A 265 13.21 -8.80 6.29
CA LEU A 265 12.10 -8.87 5.31
C LEU A 265 12.11 -7.67 4.36
N ILE A 266 12.46 -6.48 4.86
CA ILE A 266 12.60 -5.28 4.00
C ILE A 266 13.73 -5.49 2.99
N GLU A 267 14.88 -5.99 3.44
CA GLU A 267 16.01 -6.30 2.56
C GLU A 267 15.65 -7.35 1.51
N TRP A 268 14.83 -8.34 1.88
CA TRP A 268 14.32 -9.36 0.97
C TRP A 268 13.42 -8.78 -0.13
N ALA A 269 12.61 -7.78 0.22
CA ALA A 269 11.73 -7.11 -0.73
C ALA A 269 12.50 -6.17 -1.67
N ASP A 270 13.58 -5.56 -1.18
CA ASP A 270 14.46 -4.69 -1.96
C ASP A 270 15.44 -5.45 -2.86
N ASN A 271 15.86 -6.66 -2.45
CA ASN A 271 16.82 -7.49 -3.16
C ASN A 271 16.25 -8.91 -3.39
N PRO A 272 15.34 -9.09 -4.36
CA PRO A 272 14.80 -10.41 -4.67
C PRO A 272 15.89 -11.33 -5.24
N ILE A 273 15.87 -12.60 -4.83
CA ILE A 273 16.84 -13.64 -5.22
C ILE A 273 16.96 -13.81 -6.75
N ASP A 274 15.94 -13.40 -7.50
CA ASP A 274 15.74 -13.74 -8.91
C ASP A 274 16.30 -12.72 -9.92
N GLN A 275 17.11 -11.74 -9.50
CA GLN A 275 17.76 -10.76 -10.39
C GLN A 275 19.19 -11.15 -10.82
N GLY A 276 19.59 -12.40 -10.57
CA GLY A 276 20.85 -13.00 -11.03
C GLY A 276 20.71 -13.84 -12.29
#